data_AF-A0A0F7RUG8-F1
#
_entry.id   AF-A0A0F7RUG8-F1
#
_cell.length_a   1.000
_cell.length_b   1.000
_cell.length_c   1.000
_cell.angle_alpha   90.00
_cell.angle_beta   90.00
_cell.angle_gamma   90.00
#
_symmetry.space_group_name_H-M   'P 1'
#
loop_
_entity.id
_entity.type
_entity.pdbx_description
1 polymer ?
#
loop_
_entity_poly.entity_id
_entity_poly.type
_entity_poly.pdbx_seq_one_letter_code
_entity_poly.pdbx_strand_id
1 'polypeptide(L)'
;DADRIQAIVSNAVYYIVAPAARTRSRTLEVDASVLAVISELVRMPGTVKAWRSTVADIFGDGRFFSMPLAKAKCWQPIILALMTQDKERVVDLLARVGASAGAANIFANRELEMLSRALNLRRLSFTIFAGDQDAFLTQLPLIQEKLVDLLRSAVSEVLHAEVYLCLRVLLVRFSARNLANFWPVLMTELMRLYDQVATEPESIQQSADGRNLLLSTLKLLDLLVLIQPEDFQINEWLFVTDTIDAVYPADDFQPETLLDSLSTTFQKNSKNASSHSHVAAAAASGELKRRLQIGRLRAVSSVAELVPFLNCVSQNAFEGNYSDKPIDFEDVDMCLLADMFDSDAAGNGQQLTVDGGASDV
;
A
#
# COMPACT_ATOMS: atom_id res chain seq x y z
N ASP A 1 41.81 -12.04 8.38
CA ASP A 1 41.65 -12.04 6.92
C ASP A 1 40.44 -11.20 6.46
N ALA A 2 40.11 -10.10 7.15
CA ALA A 2 38.94 -9.27 6.85
C ALA A 2 39.08 -8.46 5.55
N ASP A 3 40.30 -7.98 5.26
CA ASP A 3 40.60 -7.25 4.02
C ASP A 3 40.44 -8.14 2.79
N ARG A 4 40.77 -9.42 2.90
CA ARG A 4 40.58 -10.40 1.83
C ARG A 4 39.10 -10.66 1.55
N ILE A 5 38.29 -10.80 2.61
CA ILE A 5 36.83 -10.91 2.48
C ILE A 5 36.28 -9.64 1.81
N GLN A 6 36.68 -8.45 2.28
CA GLN A 6 36.29 -7.17 1.70
C GLN A 6 36.62 -7.08 0.20
N ALA A 7 37.81 -7.54 -0.21
CA ALA A 7 38.23 -7.56 -1.61
C ALA A 7 37.38 -8.53 -2.46
N ILE A 8 37.10 -9.73 -1.95
CA ILE A 8 36.25 -10.71 -2.63
C ILE A 8 34.83 -10.17 -2.82
N VAL A 9 34.24 -9.56 -1.77
CA VAL A 9 32.91 -8.96 -1.87
C VAL A 9 32.91 -7.80 -2.86
N SER A 10 33.89 -6.91 -2.80
CA SER A 10 34.02 -5.80 -3.76
C SER A 10 34.07 -6.30 -5.21
N ASN A 11 34.83 -7.37 -5.46
CA ASN A 11 34.92 -7.98 -6.79
C ASN A 11 33.59 -8.62 -7.22
N ALA A 12 32.91 -9.34 -6.32
CA ALA A 12 31.59 -9.92 -6.62
C ALA A 12 30.55 -8.83 -6.94
N VAL A 13 30.53 -7.74 -6.17
CA VAL A 13 29.65 -6.59 -6.46
C VAL A 13 29.97 -5.99 -7.82
N TYR A 14 31.25 -5.74 -8.11
CA TYR A 14 31.68 -5.09 -9.34
C TYR A 14 31.40 -5.94 -10.60
N TYR A 15 31.69 -7.24 -10.57
CA TYR A 15 31.59 -8.10 -11.75
C TYR A 15 30.24 -8.79 -11.91
N ILE A 16 29.44 -8.93 -10.85
CA ILE A 16 28.17 -9.69 -10.89
C ILE A 16 26.97 -8.75 -10.64
N VAL A 17 26.99 -8.01 -9.53
CA VAL A 17 25.82 -7.24 -9.09
C VAL A 17 25.62 -5.96 -9.91
N ALA A 18 26.68 -5.16 -10.06
CA ALA A 18 26.61 -3.86 -10.73
C ALA A 18 26.23 -3.96 -12.23
N PRO A 19 26.67 -4.97 -13.01
CA PRO A 19 26.21 -5.15 -14.38
C PRO A 19 24.73 -5.50 -14.47
N ALA A 20 24.22 -6.36 -13.57
CA ALA A 20 22.82 -6.75 -13.54
C ALA A 20 21.88 -5.57 -13.25
N ALA A 21 22.33 -4.59 -12.46
CA ALA A 21 21.60 -3.35 -12.18
C ALA A 21 21.45 -2.44 -13.41
N ARG A 22 22.36 -2.54 -14.39
CA ARG A 22 22.45 -1.63 -15.55
C ARG A 22 21.71 -2.11 -16.78
N THR A 23 21.10 -3.29 -16.73
CA THR A 23 20.32 -3.83 -17.84
C THR A 23 19.18 -2.86 -18.21
N ARG A 24 19.18 -2.37 -19.45
CA ARG A 24 18.13 -1.49 -19.97
C ARG A 24 16.90 -2.31 -20.35
N SER A 25 16.07 -2.61 -19.35
CA SER A 25 14.71 -3.11 -19.54
C SER A 25 13.69 -2.12 -18.99
N ARG A 26 12.43 -2.25 -19.43
CA ARG A 26 11.29 -1.50 -18.88
C ARG A 26 11.07 -1.80 -17.40
N THR A 27 11.39 -3.03 -17.00
CA THR A 27 11.32 -3.54 -15.62
C THR A 27 12.74 -3.71 -15.06
N LEU A 28 12.89 -3.64 -13.73
CA LEU A 28 14.13 -4.00 -13.08
C LEU A 28 14.27 -5.54 -13.08
N GLU A 29 14.99 -6.08 -14.06
CA GLU A 29 15.22 -7.51 -14.21
C GLU A 29 16.56 -7.91 -13.62
N VAL A 30 16.57 -8.17 -12.31
CA VAL A 30 17.70 -8.85 -11.66
C VAL A 30 17.42 -10.35 -11.68
N ASP A 31 18.38 -11.14 -12.17
CA ASP A 31 18.30 -12.60 -12.19
C ASP A 31 18.26 -13.19 -10.78
N ALA A 32 17.56 -14.32 -10.62
CA ALA A 32 17.43 -14.99 -9.33
C ALA A 32 18.80 -15.40 -8.75
N SER A 33 19.75 -15.80 -9.60
CA SER A 33 21.12 -16.11 -9.20
C SER A 33 21.85 -14.89 -8.64
N VAL A 34 21.69 -13.71 -9.27
CA VAL A 34 22.28 -12.46 -8.78
C VAL A 34 21.62 -12.03 -7.47
N LEU A 35 20.30 -12.17 -7.32
CA LEU A 35 19.61 -11.90 -6.05
C LEU A 35 20.11 -12.82 -4.92
N ALA A 36 20.33 -14.10 -5.20
CA ALA A 36 20.92 -15.02 -4.24
C ALA A 36 22.32 -14.58 -3.81
N VAL A 37 23.16 -14.16 -4.77
CA VAL A 37 24.49 -13.61 -4.47
C VAL A 37 24.37 -12.38 -3.58
N ILE A 38 23.56 -11.37 -3.95
CA ILE A 38 23.38 -10.15 -3.13
C ILE A 38 22.93 -10.52 -1.71
N SER A 39 21.99 -11.46 -1.59
CA SER A 39 21.48 -11.92 -0.30
C SER A 39 22.55 -12.51 0.60
N GLU A 40 23.54 -13.23 0.05
CA GLU A 40 24.70 -13.70 0.82
C GLU A 40 25.68 -12.57 1.13
N LEU A 41 25.92 -11.66 0.17
CA LEU A 41 26.86 -10.54 0.35
C LEU A 41 26.45 -9.61 1.51
N VAL A 42 25.16 -9.27 1.61
CA VAL A 42 24.66 -8.35 2.66
C VAL A 42 24.71 -8.94 4.07
N ARG A 43 24.80 -10.27 4.20
CA ARG A 43 24.93 -10.98 5.48
C ARG A 43 26.38 -11.08 5.95
N MET A 44 27.37 -10.77 5.10
CA MET A 44 28.78 -10.86 5.46
C MET A 44 29.20 -9.67 6.36
N PRO A 45 29.62 -9.92 7.62
CA PRO A 45 30.01 -8.87 8.55
C PRO A 45 31.17 -8.03 8.04
N GLY A 46 31.11 -6.72 8.27
CA GLY A 46 32.19 -5.78 7.91
C GLY A 46 32.27 -5.42 6.42
N THR A 47 31.38 -5.95 5.57
CA THR A 47 31.47 -5.77 4.11
C THR A 47 30.61 -4.66 3.52
N VAL A 48 29.89 -3.93 4.39
CA VAL A 48 28.90 -2.88 4.04
C VAL A 48 29.44 -1.87 3.02
N LYS A 49 30.71 -1.47 3.17
CA LYS A 49 31.37 -0.51 2.28
C LYS A 49 31.47 -1.01 0.83
N ALA A 50 31.49 -2.33 0.60
CA ALA A 50 31.63 -2.92 -0.72
C ALA A 50 30.30 -2.91 -1.51
N TRP A 51 29.17 -3.15 -0.84
CA TRP A 51 27.89 -3.38 -1.52
C TRP A 51 26.84 -2.28 -1.32
N ARG A 52 26.91 -1.47 -0.25
CA ARG A 52 25.83 -0.54 0.11
C ARG A 52 25.46 0.45 -0.99
N SER A 53 26.45 0.97 -1.72
CA SER A 53 26.20 1.93 -2.81
C SER A 53 25.43 1.26 -3.93
N THR A 54 25.89 0.10 -4.40
CA THR A 54 25.24 -0.61 -5.50
C THR A 54 23.83 -1.05 -5.15
N VAL A 55 23.60 -1.55 -3.93
CA VAL A 55 22.24 -1.90 -3.47
C VAL A 55 21.36 -0.66 -3.34
N ALA A 56 21.90 0.45 -2.82
CA ALA A 56 21.17 1.72 -2.76
C ALA A 56 20.83 2.28 -4.13
N ASP A 57 21.71 2.14 -5.13
CA ASP A 57 21.47 2.56 -6.50
C ASP A 57 20.34 1.73 -7.14
N ILE A 58 20.34 0.41 -6.92
CA ILE A 58 19.26 -0.47 -7.40
C ILE A 58 17.92 -0.11 -6.74
N PHE A 59 17.92 0.08 -5.41
CA PHE A 59 16.72 0.47 -4.69
C PHE A 59 16.22 1.86 -5.11
N GLY A 60 17.14 2.77 -5.43
CA GLY A 60 16.88 4.12 -5.93
C GLY A 60 16.37 4.17 -7.37
N ASP A 61 16.46 3.09 -8.14
CA ASP A 61 15.96 3.03 -9.52
C ASP A 61 14.43 3.19 -9.55
N GLY A 62 13.92 4.01 -10.47
CA GLY A 62 12.47 4.23 -10.65
C GLY A 62 11.71 2.97 -11.04
N ARG A 63 12.40 1.99 -11.64
CA ARG A 63 11.82 0.70 -12.08
C ARG A 63 11.75 -0.33 -10.95
N PHE A 64 12.27 -0.04 -9.76
CA PHE A 64 12.33 -1.00 -8.65
C PHE A 64 10.95 -1.57 -8.33
N PHE A 65 9.92 -0.71 -8.27
CA PHE A 65 8.56 -1.13 -7.98
C PHE A 65 7.81 -1.75 -9.16
N SER A 66 8.39 -1.79 -10.35
CA SER A 66 7.79 -2.45 -11.52
C SER A 66 8.21 -3.92 -11.66
N MET A 67 8.86 -4.49 -10.62
CA MET A 67 9.27 -5.90 -10.63
C MET A 67 8.14 -6.84 -10.20
N PRO A 68 8.13 -8.11 -10.67
CA PRO A 68 7.17 -9.11 -10.22
C PRO A 68 7.24 -9.36 -8.70
N LEU A 69 6.08 -9.60 -8.08
CA LEU A 69 5.95 -9.83 -6.63
C LEU A 69 6.83 -10.97 -6.10
N ALA A 70 7.01 -12.02 -6.90
CA ALA A 70 7.89 -13.14 -6.55
C ALA A 70 9.34 -12.69 -6.29
N LYS A 71 9.83 -11.69 -7.04
CA LYS A 71 11.16 -11.11 -6.85
C LYS A 71 11.18 -10.06 -5.74
N ALA A 72 10.10 -9.29 -5.58
CA ALA A 72 9.98 -8.26 -4.55
C ALA A 72 10.21 -8.81 -3.13
N LYS A 73 9.70 -10.01 -2.83
CA LYS A 73 9.94 -10.67 -1.53
C LYS A 73 11.43 -10.89 -1.22
N CYS A 74 12.22 -11.28 -2.23
CA CYS A 74 13.65 -11.51 -2.06
C CYS A 74 14.43 -10.24 -1.70
N TRP A 75 13.88 -9.05 -1.99
CA TRP A 75 14.51 -7.78 -1.66
C TRP A 75 14.34 -7.34 -0.21
N GLN A 76 13.34 -7.85 0.52
CA GLN A 76 13.12 -7.44 1.91
C GLN A 76 14.36 -7.59 2.80
N PRO A 77 15.00 -8.77 2.92
CA PRO A 77 16.20 -8.91 3.75
C PRO A 77 17.38 -8.06 3.26
N ILE A 78 17.47 -7.80 1.95
CA ILE A 78 18.52 -6.98 1.34
C ILE A 78 18.34 -5.51 1.72
N ILE A 79 17.11 -4.99 1.61
CA ILE A 79 16.80 -3.60 1.96
C ILE A 79 16.85 -3.40 3.47
N LEU A 80 16.41 -4.38 4.27
CA LEU A 80 16.57 -4.33 5.72
C LEU A 80 18.05 -4.23 6.11
N ALA A 81 18.92 -5.05 5.51
CA ALA A 81 20.36 -4.99 5.74
C ALA A 81 20.94 -3.63 5.33
N LEU A 82 20.54 -3.07 4.18
CA LEU A 82 20.97 -1.73 3.74
C LEU A 82 20.60 -0.66 4.77
N MET A 83 19.36 -0.67 5.26
CA MET A 83 18.81 0.39 6.09
C MET A 83 19.27 0.31 7.55
N THR A 84 19.60 -0.88 8.04
CA THR A 84 20.09 -1.09 9.42
C THR A 84 21.60 -0.91 9.54
N GLN A 85 22.36 -1.25 8.50
CA GLN A 85 23.82 -1.13 8.51
C GLN A 85 24.32 0.26 8.09
N ASP A 86 23.47 1.07 7.46
CA ASP A 86 23.75 2.47 7.08
C ASP A 86 22.78 3.42 7.82
N LYS A 87 23.18 3.85 9.03
CA LYS A 87 22.29 4.53 10.00
C LYS A 87 21.66 5.83 9.50
N GLU A 88 22.30 6.51 8.56
CA GLU A 88 21.83 7.78 7.99
C GLU A 88 20.82 7.57 6.85
N ARG A 89 20.75 6.35 6.30
CA ARG A 89 20.01 6.07 5.06
C ARG A 89 18.52 6.35 5.16
N VAL A 90 17.89 6.00 6.28
CA VAL A 90 16.45 6.25 6.51
C VAL A 90 16.19 7.75 6.62
N VAL A 91 17.09 8.49 7.29
CA VAL A 91 17.00 9.95 7.42
C VAL A 91 17.16 10.63 6.06
N ASP A 92 18.12 10.19 5.25
CA ASP A 92 18.31 10.68 3.87
C ASP A 92 17.11 10.38 2.96
N LEU A 93 16.46 9.24 3.17
CA LEU A 93 15.24 8.90 2.45
C LEU A 93 14.08 9.82 2.85
N LEU A 94 13.89 10.08 4.14
CA LEU A 94 12.89 11.00 4.67
C LEU A 94 13.10 12.44 4.17
N ALA A 95 14.36 12.89 4.09
CA ALA A 95 14.69 14.20 3.52
C ALA A 95 14.23 14.32 2.05
N ARG A 96 14.37 13.25 1.26
CA ARG A 96 13.92 13.20 -0.14
C ARG A 96 12.40 13.14 -0.30
N VAL A 97 11.67 12.66 0.70
CA VAL A 97 10.19 12.71 0.74
C VAL A 97 9.72 14.16 1.02
N GLY A 98 10.38 14.83 1.95
CA GLY A 98 10.06 16.20 2.37
C GLY A 98 10.58 17.31 1.44
N ALA A 99 11.52 17.00 0.56
CA ALA A 99 12.08 17.97 -0.39
C ALA A 99 10.95 18.58 -1.24
N SER A 100 10.64 19.85 -1.00
CA SER A 100 9.73 20.64 -1.82
C SER A 100 10.54 21.39 -2.87
N ALA A 101 9.97 21.50 -4.07
CA ALA A 101 10.48 22.33 -5.16
C ALA A 101 10.76 23.74 -4.62
N GLY A 102 12.03 24.05 -4.38
CA GLY A 102 12.42 25.42 -4.13
C GLY A 102 12.11 26.25 -5.38
N ALA A 103 11.74 27.51 -5.21
CA ALA A 103 11.61 28.48 -6.30
C ALA A 103 12.89 28.66 -7.17
N ALA A 104 14.00 27.99 -6.80
CA ALA A 104 15.27 28.01 -7.50
C ALA A 104 15.31 27.17 -8.79
N ASN A 105 14.36 26.26 -9.02
CA ASN A 105 14.37 25.37 -10.18
C ASN A 105 13.17 25.60 -11.10
N ILE A 106 13.08 26.80 -11.67
CA ILE A 106 12.01 27.25 -12.58
C ILE A 106 11.89 26.36 -13.84
N PHE A 107 12.93 25.60 -14.18
CA PHE A 107 12.97 24.65 -15.30
C PHE A 107 12.74 23.18 -14.90
N ALA A 108 12.57 22.88 -13.60
CA ALA A 108 12.30 21.52 -13.17
C ALA A 108 10.84 21.14 -13.46
N ASN A 109 10.63 19.96 -14.03
CA ASN A 109 9.29 19.44 -14.23
C ASN A 109 8.66 19.10 -12.87
N ARG A 110 7.74 19.96 -12.41
CA ARG A 110 7.01 19.81 -11.15
C ARG A 110 6.32 18.44 -11.04
N GLU A 111 5.80 17.92 -12.14
CA GLU A 111 5.17 16.60 -12.19
C GLU A 111 6.17 15.47 -11.91
N LEU A 112 7.33 15.53 -12.55
CA LEU A 112 8.42 14.56 -12.33
C LEU A 112 8.92 14.59 -10.88
N GLU A 113 8.97 15.78 -10.28
CA GLU A 113 9.36 15.94 -8.88
C GLU A 113 8.30 15.34 -7.93
N MET A 114 7.02 15.60 -8.16
CA MET A 114 5.94 14.99 -7.37
C MET A 114 5.97 13.46 -7.49
N LEU A 115 6.19 12.93 -8.69
CA LEU A 115 6.35 11.50 -8.90
C LEU A 115 7.58 10.94 -8.16
N SER A 116 8.70 11.65 -8.17
CA SER A 116 9.91 11.28 -7.43
C SER A 116 9.64 11.22 -5.91
N ARG A 117 8.91 12.20 -5.37
CA ARG A 117 8.50 12.22 -3.96
C ARG A 117 7.59 11.05 -3.62
N ALA A 118 6.60 10.76 -4.47
CA ALA A 118 5.70 9.61 -4.32
C ALA A 118 6.49 8.29 -4.29
N LEU A 119 7.44 8.11 -5.22
CA LEU A 119 8.31 6.93 -5.24
C LEU A 119 9.22 6.85 -4.00
N ASN A 120 9.72 7.97 -3.48
CA ASN A 120 10.50 7.95 -2.23
C ASN A 120 9.65 7.60 -1.01
N LEU A 121 8.38 8.01 -0.98
CA LEU A 121 7.44 7.59 0.06
C LEU A 121 7.10 6.10 -0.05
N ARG A 122 6.98 5.59 -1.27
CA ARG A 122 6.85 4.14 -1.52
C ARG A 122 8.09 3.36 -1.06
N ARG A 123 9.31 3.90 -1.29
CA ARG A 123 10.56 3.34 -0.74
C ARG A 123 10.57 3.33 0.78
N LEU A 124 10.06 4.38 1.42
CA LEU A 124 9.94 4.42 2.86
C LEU A 124 8.98 3.34 3.35
N SER A 125 7.82 3.19 2.69
CA SER A 125 6.84 2.13 2.97
C SER A 125 7.49 0.73 2.86
N PHE A 126 8.20 0.44 1.77
CA PHE A 126 8.90 -0.85 1.62
C PHE A 126 10.01 -1.06 2.65
N THR A 127 10.73 0.00 3.03
CA THR A 127 11.77 -0.04 4.05
C THR A 127 11.20 -0.48 5.40
N ILE A 128 10.11 0.16 5.82
CA ILE A 128 9.42 -0.16 7.08
C ILE A 128 8.84 -1.58 7.01
N PHE A 129 8.19 -1.93 5.90
CA PHE A 129 7.60 -3.24 5.66
C PHE A 129 8.61 -4.40 5.75
N ALA A 130 9.84 -4.18 5.28
CA ALA A 130 10.91 -5.18 5.30
C ALA A 130 11.48 -5.45 6.70
N GLY A 131 11.22 -4.58 7.68
CA GLY A 131 11.62 -4.79 9.06
C GLY A 131 10.61 -5.62 9.85
N ASP A 132 11.10 -6.22 10.93
CA ASP A 132 10.25 -6.79 11.98
C ASP A 132 9.45 -5.68 12.69
N GLN A 133 8.51 -6.09 13.54
CA GLN A 133 7.75 -5.15 14.36
C GLN A 133 8.68 -4.23 15.13
N ASP A 134 8.41 -2.93 15.08
CA ASP A 134 9.14 -1.88 15.79
C ASP A 134 10.64 -1.74 15.38
N ALA A 135 11.06 -2.31 14.24
CA ALA A 135 12.46 -2.27 13.78
C ALA A 135 13.02 -0.84 13.57
N PHE A 136 12.17 0.13 13.27
CA PHE A 136 12.54 1.53 12.98
C PHE A 136 12.01 2.52 14.04
N LEU A 137 11.85 2.09 15.29
CA LEU A 137 11.33 2.95 16.37
C LEU A 137 12.12 4.25 16.56
N THR A 138 13.44 4.22 16.38
CA THR A 138 14.28 5.41 16.52
C THR A 138 13.97 6.49 15.47
N GLN A 139 13.47 6.10 14.30
CA GLN A 139 13.12 7.00 13.20
C GLN A 139 11.63 7.34 13.17
N LEU A 140 10.79 6.60 13.92
CA LEU A 140 9.33 6.78 13.92
C LEU A 140 8.87 8.22 14.16
N PRO A 141 9.44 9.00 15.11
CA PRO A 141 9.02 10.40 15.30
C PRO A 141 9.19 11.25 14.03
N LEU A 142 10.32 11.09 13.32
CA LEU A 142 10.58 11.83 12.09
C LEU A 142 9.69 11.33 10.94
N ILE A 143 9.39 10.02 10.89
CA ILE A 143 8.43 9.46 9.94
C ILE A 143 7.05 10.08 10.17
N GLN A 144 6.57 10.10 11.42
CA GLN A 144 5.27 10.68 11.78
C GLN A 144 5.20 12.17 11.43
N GLU A 145 6.22 12.96 11.76
CA GLU A 145 6.31 14.37 11.39
C GLU A 145 6.11 14.55 9.88
N LYS A 146 6.86 13.80 9.04
CA LYS A 146 6.76 13.92 7.59
C LYS A 146 5.41 13.48 7.02
N LEU A 147 4.79 12.45 7.58
CA LEU A 147 3.45 12.04 7.15
C LEU A 147 2.39 13.07 7.54
N VAL A 148 2.48 13.66 8.74
CA VAL A 148 1.58 14.75 9.16
C VAL A 148 1.74 15.97 8.26
N ASP A 149 2.97 16.36 7.92
CA ASP A 149 3.24 17.46 6.99
C ASP A 149 2.58 17.22 5.64
N LEU A 150 2.72 16.00 5.09
CA LEU A 150 2.14 15.62 3.80
C LEU A 150 0.60 15.58 3.82
N LEU A 151 0.00 15.02 4.89
CA LEU A 151 -1.44 14.98 5.06
C LEU A 151 -2.06 16.39 5.04
N ARG A 152 -1.44 17.33 5.77
CA ARG A 152 -1.92 18.71 5.89
C ARG A 152 -1.58 19.59 4.70
N SER A 153 -0.63 19.18 3.86
CA SER A 153 -0.20 19.95 2.70
C SER A 153 -1.07 19.69 1.48
N ALA A 154 -1.28 20.72 0.66
CA ALA A 154 -1.86 20.58 -0.67
C ALA A 154 -0.84 19.95 -1.64
N VAL A 155 -0.71 18.63 -1.57
CA VAL A 155 0.11 17.84 -2.51
C VAL A 155 -0.78 17.14 -3.55
N SER A 156 -0.18 16.48 -4.54
CA SER A 156 -0.94 15.73 -5.54
C SER A 156 -1.66 14.52 -4.93
N GLU A 157 -2.78 14.12 -5.56
CA GLU A 157 -3.57 12.94 -5.17
C GLU A 157 -2.71 11.67 -5.14
N VAL A 158 -1.79 11.52 -6.10
CA VAL A 158 -0.81 10.42 -6.15
C VAL A 158 0.05 10.36 -4.88
N LEU A 159 0.58 11.50 -4.44
CA LEU A 159 1.42 11.56 -3.24
C LEU A 159 0.60 11.33 -1.98
N HIS A 160 -0.64 11.83 -1.91
CA HIS A 160 -1.56 11.49 -0.82
C HIS A 160 -1.90 10.00 -0.79
N ALA A 161 -2.13 9.35 -1.93
CA ALA A 161 -2.40 7.91 -1.97
C ALA A 161 -1.24 7.09 -1.37
N GLU A 162 0.01 7.50 -1.63
CA GLU A 162 1.21 6.90 -1.02
C GLU A 162 1.32 7.14 0.49
N VAL A 163 0.81 8.26 1.00
CA VAL A 163 0.71 8.50 2.45
C VAL A 163 -0.17 7.43 3.09
N TYR A 164 -1.36 7.18 2.54
CA TYR A 164 -2.28 6.16 3.06
C TYR A 164 -1.74 4.72 2.92
N LEU A 165 -0.95 4.43 1.87
CA LEU A 165 -0.19 3.17 1.79
C LEU A 165 0.84 3.06 2.94
N CYS A 166 1.63 4.10 3.16
CA CYS A 166 2.63 4.14 4.23
C CYS A 166 1.98 3.96 5.61
N LEU A 167 0.82 4.60 5.85
CA LEU A 167 0.07 4.46 7.09
C LEU A 167 -0.39 3.03 7.34
N ARG A 168 -0.87 2.32 6.31
CA ARG A 168 -1.21 0.90 6.43
C ARG A 168 0.01 0.06 6.80
N VAL A 169 1.18 0.34 6.23
CA VAL A 169 2.42 -0.33 6.63
C VAL A 169 2.78 -0.02 8.10
N LEU A 170 2.64 1.23 8.54
CA LEU A 170 2.89 1.61 9.92
C LEU A 170 2.00 0.84 10.91
N LEU A 171 0.71 0.73 10.61
CA LEU A 171 -0.25 0.01 11.46
C LEU A 171 0.09 -1.47 11.65
N VAL A 172 0.69 -2.11 10.63
CA VAL A 172 1.09 -3.53 10.72
C VAL A 172 2.48 -3.71 11.33
N ARG A 173 3.38 -2.73 11.17
CA ARG A 173 4.79 -2.85 11.59
C ARG A 173 5.16 -2.15 12.89
N PHE A 174 4.27 -1.35 13.48
CA PHE A 174 4.50 -0.72 14.78
C PHE A 174 3.46 -1.13 15.81
N SER A 175 3.88 -1.25 17.07
CA SER A 175 2.94 -1.45 18.17
C SER A 175 1.98 -0.26 18.28
N ALA A 176 0.68 -0.52 18.49
CA ALA A 176 -0.38 0.50 18.53
C ALA A 176 -0.06 1.70 19.43
N ARG A 177 0.52 1.46 20.62
CA ARG A 177 0.96 2.50 21.57
C ARG A 177 1.89 3.56 20.96
N ASN A 178 2.69 3.19 19.95
CA ASN A 178 3.64 4.08 19.31
C ASN A 178 2.97 5.00 18.27
N LEU A 179 1.73 4.69 17.89
CA LEU A 179 0.93 5.41 16.90
C LEU A 179 -0.17 6.29 17.51
N ALA A 180 -0.35 6.25 18.84
CA ALA A 180 -1.41 6.97 19.56
C ALA A 180 -1.54 8.46 19.17
N ASN A 181 -0.42 9.17 19.05
CA ASN A 181 -0.41 10.60 18.72
C ASN A 181 -0.81 10.92 17.27
N PHE A 182 -0.88 9.90 16.40
CA PHE A 182 -1.17 10.08 14.99
C PHE A 182 -2.68 10.10 14.68
N TRP A 183 -3.49 9.45 15.52
CA TRP A 183 -4.92 9.26 15.28
C TRP A 183 -5.73 10.54 15.06
N PRO A 184 -5.58 11.62 15.85
CA PRO A 184 -6.41 12.82 15.67
C PRO A 184 -6.26 13.43 14.27
N VAL A 185 -5.02 13.47 13.75
CA VAL A 185 -4.75 13.99 12.41
C VAL A 185 -5.31 13.06 11.35
N LEU A 186 -5.10 11.76 11.51
CA LEU A 186 -5.61 10.76 10.57
C LEU A 186 -7.14 10.82 10.44
N MET A 187 -7.84 10.86 11.58
CA MET A 187 -9.31 10.96 11.61
C MET A 187 -9.79 12.23 10.92
N THR A 188 -9.20 13.38 11.25
CA THR A 188 -9.57 14.67 10.65
C THR A 188 -9.43 14.65 9.12
N GLU A 189 -8.36 14.07 8.60
CA GLU A 189 -8.10 14.03 7.15
C GLU A 189 -8.99 13.03 6.42
N LEU A 190 -9.29 11.87 7.03
CA LEU A 190 -10.27 10.91 6.51
C LEU A 190 -11.66 11.52 6.45
N MET A 191 -12.09 12.20 7.52
CA MET A 191 -13.38 12.90 7.56
C MET A 191 -13.47 13.95 6.46
N ARG A 192 -12.44 14.81 6.33
CA ARG A 192 -12.41 15.86 5.30
C ARG A 192 -12.53 15.26 3.89
N LEU A 193 -11.78 14.19 3.63
CA LEU A 193 -11.77 13.56 2.31
C LEU A 193 -13.12 12.90 2.01
N TYR A 194 -13.71 12.15 2.93
CA TYR A 194 -15.01 11.52 2.70
C TYR A 194 -16.15 12.52 2.59
N ASP A 195 -16.13 13.60 3.36
CA ASP A 195 -17.09 14.71 3.21
C ASP A 195 -16.96 15.36 1.82
N GLN A 196 -15.73 15.62 1.36
CA GLN A 196 -15.48 16.12 0.00
C GLN A 196 -16.01 15.17 -1.08
N VAL A 197 -15.78 13.86 -0.95
CA VAL A 197 -16.29 12.87 -1.91
C VAL A 197 -17.82 12.79 -1.89
N ALA A 198 -18.44 12.93 -0.71
CA ALA A 198 -19.88 12.86 -0.55
C ALA A 198 -20.59 14.10 -1.14
N THR A 199 -19.99 15.29 -0.97
CA THR A 199 -20.54 16.58 -1.41
C THR A 199 -20.21 16.91 -2.86
N GLU A 200 -18.97 16.64 -3.29
CA GLU A 200 -18.45 16.94 -4.63
C GLU A 200 -17.84 15.69 -5.30
N PRO A 201 -18.64 14.63 -5.54
CA PRO A 201 -18.16 13.34 -6.04
C PRO A 201 -17.38 13.44 -7.35
N GLU A 202 -17.76 14.37 -8.22
CA GLU A 202 -17.12 14.56 -9.53
C GLU A 202 -15.64 14.94 -9.43
N SER A 203 -15.24 15.67 -8.37
CA SER A 203 -13.85 16.11 -8.18
C SER A 203 -12.86 14.96 -8.10
N ILE A 204 -13.28 13.83 -7.50
CA ILE A 204 -12.45 12.65 -7.24
C ILE A 204 -12.77 11.51 -8.23
N GLN A 205 -14.00 11.44 -8.74
CA GLN A 205 -14.43 10.38 -9.67
C GLN A 205 -13.85 10.54 -11.07
N GLN A 206 -13.60 11.78 -11.53
CA GLN A 206 -13.19 12.03 -12.91
C GLN A 206 -11.71 11.71 -13.16
N SER A 207 -10.82 11.93 -12.18
CA SER A 207 -9.39 11.63 -12.29
C SER A 207 -9.09 10.18 -11.88
N ALA A 208 -8.13 9.54 -12.56
CA ALA A 208 -7.63 8.24 -12.11
C ALA A 208 -6.90 8.36 -10.76
N ASP A 209 -6.18 9.47 -10.55
CA ASP A 209 -5.43 9.71 -9.32
C ASP A 209 -6.34 9.93 -8.11
N GLY A 210 -7.47 10.61 -8.28
CA GLY A 210 -8.48 10.82 -7.25
C GLY A 210 -9.16 9.50 -6.88
N ARG A 211 -9.55 8.69 -7.89
CA ARG A 211 -10.05 7.34 -7.66
C ARG A 211 -9.05 6.46 -6.90
N ASN A 212 -7.76 6.56 -7.23
CA ASN A 212 -6.70 5.82 -6.53
C ASN A 212 -6.48 6.33 -5.10
N LEU A 213 -6.60 7.64 -4.87
CA LEU A 213 -6.56 8.22 -3.54
C LEU A 213 -7.72 7.69 -2.67
N LEU A 214 -8.96 7.73 -3.19
CA LEU A 214 -10.12 7.18 -2.51
C LEU A 214 -9.97 5.67 -2.23
N LEU A 215 -9.47 4.89 -3.19
CA LEU A 215 -9.18 3.48 -2.97
C LEU A 215 -8.14 3.27 -1.85
N SER A 216 -7.08 4.09 -1.82
CA SER A 216 -6.04 3.99 -0.79
C SER A 216 -6.58 4.30 0.62
N THR A 217 -7.49 5.26 0.76
CA THR A 217 -8.15 5.54 2.05
C THR A 217 -9.12 4.43 2.44
N LEU A 218 -9.93 3.90 1.52
CA LEU A 218 -10.84 2.79 1.83
C LEU A 218 -10.09 1.51 2.20
N LYS A 219 -8.93 1.24 1.59
CA LYS A 219 -8.04 0.15 2.01
C LYS A 219 -7.47 0.36 3.41
N LEU A 220 -7.25 1.61 3.82
CA LEU A 220 -6.87 1.91 5.19
C LEU A 220 -8.03 1.59 6.14
N LEU A 221 -9.26 1.99 5.79
CA LEU A 221 -10.44 1.66 6.60
C LEU A 221 -10.71 0.15 6.67
N ASP A 222 -10.57 -0.59 5.57
CA ASP A 222 -10.65 -2.05 5.53
C ASP A 222 -9.65 -2.70 6.52
N LEU A 223 -8.40 -2.20 6.54
CA LEU A 223 -7.39 -2.65 7.51
C LEU A 223 -7.74 -2.28 8.96
N LEU A 224 -8.28 -1.09 9.20
CA LEU A 224 -8.68 -0.63 10.53
C LEU A 224 -9.82 -1.46 11.11
N VAL A 225 -10.84 -1.74 10.30
CA VAL A 225 -11.96 -2.62 10.65
C VAL A 225 -11.49 -4.06 10.86
N LEU A 226 -10.48 -4.53 10.12
CA LEU A 226 -9.92 -5.87 10.29
C LEU A 226 -9.11 -6.00 11.59
N ILE A 227 -8.23 -5.04 11.90
CA ILE A 227 -7.29 -5.10 13.04
C ILE A 227 -7.95 -4.66 14.36
N GLN A 228 -8.87 -3.70 14.29
CA GLN A 228 -9.57 -3.11 15.44
C GLN A 228 -8.65 -2.55 16.54
N PRO A 229 -7.71 -1.62 16.22
CA PRO A 229 -6.90 -0.97 17.25
C PRO A 229 -7.78 -0.19 18.26
N GLU A 230 -7.45 -0.23 19.55
CA GLU A 230 -8.23 0.44 20.61
C GLU A 230 -8.50 1.92 20.32
N ASP A 231 -7.49 2.65 19.84
CA ASP A 231 -7.61 4.08 19.49
C ASP A 231 -8.56 4.33 18.29
N PHE A 232 -8.70 3.35 17.38
CA PHE A 232 -9.64 3.44 16.26
C PHE A 232 -11.08 3.21 16.73
N GLN A 233 -11.29 2.25 17.65
CA GLN A 233 -12.62 1.88 18.16
C GLN A 233 -13.38 3.09 18.73
N ILE A 234 -12.66 4.07 19.32
CA ILE A 234 -13.25 5.31 19.84
C ILE A 234 -13.96 6.13 18.73
N ASN A 235 -13.49 6.04 17.50
CA ASN A 235 -13.98 6.79 16.33
C ASN A 235 -14.65 5.89 15.29
N GLU A 236 -14.72 4.57 15.50
CA GLU A 236 -15.20 3.60 14.51
C GLU A 236 -16.63 3.90 14.05
N TRP A 237 -17.50 4.26 15.01
CA TRP A 237 -18.91 4.61 14.79
C TRP A 237 -19.13 5.70 13.74
N LEU A 238 -18.13 6.56 13.50
CA LEU A 238 -18.21 7.60 12.49
C LEU A 238 -18.14 7.03 11.06
N PHE A 239 -17.42 5.92 10.89
CA PHE A 239 -17.13 5.33 9.58
C PHE A 239 -18.03 4.15 9.27
N VAL A 240 -18.40 3.35 10.25
CA VAL A 240 -19.20 2.12 10.08
C VAL A 240 -20.23 1.98 11.20
N THR A 241 -21.30 1.25 10.90
CA THR A 241 -22.27 0.85 11.92
C THR A 241 -21.77 -0.42 12.58
N ASP A 242 -21.44 -0.36 13.88
CA ASP A 242 -20.89 -1.47 14.67
C ASP A 242 -21.95 -2.14 15.58
N THR A 243 -23.23 -1.78 15.41
CA THR A 243 -24.37 -2.31 16.16
C THR A 243 -25.11 -3.41 15.39
N ILE A 244 -26.08 -4.06 16.04
CA ILE A 244 -26.94 -5.08 15.43
C ILE A 244 -27.70 -4.58 14.20
N ASP A 245 -27.90 -3.26 14.10
CA ASP A 245 -28.57 -2.61 12.97
C ASP A 245 -27.81 -2.79 11.64
N ALA A 246 -26.51 -3.10 11.69
CA ALA A 246 -25.72 -3.45 10.52
C ALA A 246 -26.17 -4.77 9.86
N VAL A 247 -26.78 -5.68 10.61
CA VAL A 247 -27.24 -7.00 10.15
C VAL A 247 -28.76 -7.08 10.09
N TYR A 248 -29.42 -6.51 11.11
CA TYR A 248 -30.87 -6.51 11.28
C TYR A 248 -31.35 -5.06 11.48
N PRO A 249 -31.36 -4.24 10.41
CA PRO A 249 -31.78 -2.85 10.51
C PRO A 249 -33.25 -2.77 10.95
N ALA A 250 -33.54 -1.91 11.93
CA ALA A 250 -34.91 -1.57 12.30
C ALA A 250 -35.64 -0.86 11.15
N ASP A 251 -36.98 -0.90 11.16
CA ASP A 251 -37.81 -0.30 10.09
C ASP A 251 -37.57 1.20 9.90
N ASP A 252 -37.11 1.91 10.94
CA ASP A 252 -36.78 3.34 10.96
C ASP A 252 -35.27 3.63 10.99
N PHE A 253 -34.42 2.61 10.91
CA PHE A 253 -32.96 2.78 10.94
C PHE A 253 -32.47 3.53 9.69
N GLN A 254 -31.71 4.60 9.93
CA GLN A 254 -31.03 5.34 8.87
C GLN A 254 -29.51 5.27 9.12
N PRO A 255 -28.76 4.57 8.26
CA PRO A 255 -27.31 4.58 8.33
C PRO A 255 -26.79 5.99 8.00
N GLU A 256 -26.17 6.65 8.98
CA GLU A 256 -25.62 8.02 8.84
C GLU A 256 -24.10 8.06 8.89
N THR A 257 -23.42 6.93 8.71
CA THR A 257 -21.96 6.90 8.73
C THR A 257 -21.36 7.55 7.48
N LEU A 258 -20.07 7.87 7.54
CA LEU A 258 -19.36 8.41 6.38
C LEU A 258 -19.36 7.41 5.20
N LEU A 259 -19.17 6.11 5.45
CA LEU A 259 -19.15 5.12 4.36
C LEU A 259 -20.55 4.86 3.79
N ASP A 260 -21.60 4.94 4.61
CA ASP A 260 -22.98 4.88 4.12
C ASP A 260 -23.28 6.07 3.20
N SER A 261 -22.87 7.28 3.61
CA SER A 261 -22.99 8.50 2.80
C SER A 261 -22.30 8.33 1.44
N LEU A 262 -21.08 7.79 1.40
CA LEU A 262 -20.38 7.47 0.16
C LEU A 262 -21.15 6.46 -0.70
N SER A 263 -21.66 5.38 -0.10
CA SER A 263 -22.45 4.37 -0.81
C SER A 263 -23.69 5.00 -1.45
N THR A 264 -24.42 5.83 -0.72
CA THR A 264 -25.61 6.51 -1.26
C THR A 264 -25.24 7.46 -2.41
N THR A 265 -24.15 8.21 -2.31
CA THR A 265 -23.68 9.13 -3.35
C THR A 265 -23.29 8.36 -4.62
N PHE A 266 -22.56 7.25 -4.50
CA PHE A 266 -22.15 6.46 -5.66
C PHE A 266 -23.34 5.75 -6.33
N GLN A 267 -24.30 5.27 -5.53
CA GLN A 267 -25.53 4.66 -6.07
C GLN A 267 -26.45 5.68 -6.76
N LYS A 268 -26.58 6.90 -6.22
CA LYS A 268 -27.34 7.98 -6.87
C LYS A 268 -26.73 8.34 -8.23
N ASN A 269 -25.41 8.46 -8.31
CA ASN A 269 -24.71 8.70 -9.57
C ASN A 269 -24.86 7.53 -10.54
N SER A 270 -24.89 6.29 -10.06
CA SER A 270 -25.09 5.10 -10.89
C SER A 270 -26.53 4.93 -11.39
N LYS A 271 -27.56 5.36 -10.63
CA LYS A 271 -28.98 5.24 -11.03
C LYS A 271 -29.36 6.14 -12.21
N ASN A 272 -28.53 7.14 -12.54
CA ASN A 272 -28.62 7.87 -13.81
C ASN A 272 -28.13 7.05 -15.03
N ALA A 273 -27.62 5.83 -14.83
CA ALA A 273 -27.18 4.89 -15.85
C ALA A 273 -27.76 3.47 -15.59
N SER A 274 -29.07 3.32 -15.78
CA SER A 274 -29.82 2.03 -15.85
C SER A 274 -29.74 1.06 -14.65
N SER A 275 -30.90 0.45 -14.39
CA SER A 275 -31.25 -0.37 -13.22
C SER A 275 -30.62 -1.76 -13.14
N HIS A 276 -30.63 -2.26 -11.90
CA HIS A 276 -30.45 -3.64 -11.41
C HIS A 276 -29.03 -4.06 -11.01
N SER A 277 -28.83 -4.23 -9.70
CA SER A 277 -28.04 -5.34 -9.19
C SER A 277 -28.57 -5.83 -7.85
N HIS A 278 -28.80 -7.14 -7.81
CA HIS A 278 -29.08 -7.92 -6.62
C HIS A 278 -27.88 -7.86 -5.66
N VAL A 279 -28.18 -7.75 -4.37
CA VAL A 279 -27.20 -7.95 -3.28
C VAL A 279 -26.79 -9.42 -3.31
N ALA A 280 -25.67 -9.72 -3.97
CA ALA A 280 -24.97 -10.97 -3.76
C ALA A 280 -24.22 -10.85 -2.44
N ALA A 281 -24.87 -11.25 -1.35
CA ALA A 281 -24.16 -11.58 -0.12
C ALA A 281 -23.13 -12.65 -0.50
N ALA A 282 -21.85 -12.28 -0.48
CA ALA A 282 -20.78 -13.24 -0.66
C ALA A 282 -20.88 -14.22 0.51
N ALA A 283 -21.41 -15.40 0.21
CA ALA A 283 -21.53 -16.48 1.16
C ALA A 283 -20.18 -16.73 1.82
N ALA A 284 -20.15 -16.68 3.15
CA ALA A 284 -19.03 -17.04 3.99
C ALA A 284 -18.66 -18.52 3.74
N SER A 285 -17.86 -18.77 2.71
CA SER A 285 -17.34 -20.10 2.41
C SER A 285 -16.15 -20.37 3.32
N GLY A 286 -16.39 -20.92 4.51
CA GLY A 286 -15.42 -21.72 5.26
C GLY A 286 -14.05 -21.12 5.58
N GLU A 287 -13.83 -19.80 5.46
CA GLU A 287 -12.53 -19.21 5.74
C GLU A 287 -12.24 -19.26 7.25
N LEU A 288 -11.13 -19.92 7.58
CA LEU A 288 -10.66 -20.15 8.96
C LEU A 288 -10.04 -18.90 9.60
N LYS A 289 -9.77 -17.87 8.80
CA LYS A 289 -9.14 -16.62 9.23
C LYS A 289 -9.87 -15.41 8.62
N ARG A 290 -9.83 -14.28 9.30
CA ARG A 290 -10.36 -13.00 8.79
C ARG A 290 -9.36 -12.34 7.83
N ARG A 291 -9.85 -11.73 6.75
CA ARG A 291 -9.06 -11.16 5.65
C ARG A 291 -9.60 -9.78 5.25
N LEU A 292 -8.78 -9.04 4.49
CA LEU A 292 -9.17 -7.75 3.90
C LEU A 292 -10.24 -7.97 2.82
N GLN A 293 -11.27 -7.12 2.81
CA GLN A 293 -12.38 -7.23 1.87
C GLN A 293 -12.03 -6.66 0.48
N ILE A 294 -11.34 -5.52 0.45
CA ILE A 294 -10.86 -4.91 -0.80
C ILE A 294 -9.69 -5.74 -1.36
N GLY A 295 -8.91 -6.34 -0.46
CA GLY A 295 -7.84 -7.27 -0.80
C GLY A 295 -6.80 -6.63 -1.73
N ARG A 296 -6.68 -7.19 -2.95
CA ARG A 296 -5.62 -6.86 -3.93
C ARG A 296 -6.10 -5.97 -5.07
N LEU A 297 -7.26 -5.32 -4.94
CA LEU A 297 -7.76 -4.37 -5.94
C LEU A 297 -6.77 -3.21 -6.11
N ARG A 298 -6.14 -3.06 -7.28
CA ARG A 298 -5.04 -2.09 -7.45
C ARG A 298 -5.49 -0.68 -7.82
N ALA A 299 -6.49 -0.60 -8.68
CA ALA A 299 -7.06 0.62 -9.18
C ALA A 299 -8.53 0.35 -9.50
N VAL A 300 -9.33 1.42 -9.56
CA VAL A 300 -10.72 1.34 -9.98
C VAL A 300 -10.94 2.20 -11.21
N SER A 301 -11.62 1.63 -12.19
CA SER A 301 -12.04 2.38 -13.38
C SER A 301 -13.27 3.24 -13.06
N SER A 302 -14.13 2.73 -12.17
CA SER A 302 -15.31 3.43 -11.67
C SER A 302 -15.46 3.25 -10.16
N VAL A 303 -15.96 4.27 -9.47
CA VAL A 303 -16.30 4.16 -8.03
C VAL A 303 -17.43 3.16 -7.75
N ALA A 304 -18.18 2.75 -8.77
CA ALA A 304 -19.17 1.68 -8.64
C ALA A 304 -18.54 0.35 -8.19
N GLU A 305 -17.26 0.12 -8.52
CA GLU A 305 -16.51 -1.06 -8.09
C GLU A 305 -16.30 -1.11 -6.56
N LEU A 306 -16.44 0.03 -5.87
CA LEU A 306 -16.28 0.15 -4.42
C LEU A 306 -17.59 -0.09 -3.65
N VAL A 307 -18.74 -0.03 -4.33
CA VAL A 307 -20.07 -0.18 -3.71
C VAL A 307 -20.24 -1.53 -2.98
N PRO A 308 -19.77 -2.68 -3.52
CA PRO A 308 -19.86 -3.95 -2.79
C PRO A 308 -19.17 -3.91 -1.42
N PHE A 309 -17.98 -3.31 -1.34
CA PHE A 309 -17.27 -3.11 -0.08
C PHE A 309 -18.06 -2.20 0.86
N LEU A 310 -18.49 -1.04 0.37
CA LEU A 310 -19.22 -0.07 1.18
C LEU A 310 -20.54 -0.63 1.75
N ASN A 311 -21.21 -1.53 1.04
CA ASN A 311 -22.44 -2.16 1.51
C ASN A 311 -22.22 -3.28 2.53
N CYS A 312 -21.02 -3.87 2.58
CA CYS A 312 -20.74 -5.02 3.46
C CYS A 312 -19.85 -4.66 4.66
N VAL A 313 -19.15 -3.53 4.62
CA VAL A 313 -18.14 -3.18 5.64
C VAL A 313 -18.71 -3.09 7.05
N SER A 314 -19.89 -2.49 7.24
CA SER A 314 -20.56 -2.40 8.55
C SER A 314 -20.96 -3.77 9.09
N GLN A 315 -21.55 -4.62 8.24
CA GLN A 315 -21.87 -6.00 8.61
C GLN A 315 -20.62 -6.77 9.03
N ASN A 316 -19.54 -6.67 8.25
CA ASN A 316 -18.29 -7.35 8.53
C ASN A 316 -17.58 -6.81 9.78
N ALA A 317 -17.69 -5.51 10.07
CA ALA A 317 -17.20 -4.92 11.32
C ALA A 317 -17.94 -5.50 12.52
N PHE A 318 -19.29 -5.53 12.46
CA PHE A 318 -20.12 -6.15 13.49
C PHE A 318 -19.78 -7.63 13.68
N GLU A 319 -19.78 -8.44 12.62
CA GLU A 319 -19.45 -9.86 12.69
C GLU A 319 -18.02 -10.10 13.20
N GLY A 320 -17.09 -9.20 12.86
CA GLY A 320 -15.72 -9.20 13.34
C GLY A 320 -15.61 -9.15 14.86
N ASN A 321 -16.47 -8.37 15.53
CA ASN A 321 -16.52 -8.24 16.99
C ASN A 321 -16.95 -9.52 17.71
N TYR A 322 -17.73 -10.39 17.04
CA TYR A 322 -18.23 -11.65 17.60
C TYR A 322 -17.51 -12.88 17.03
N SER A 323 -16.54 -12.68 16.14
CA SER A 323 -15.80 -13.75 15.50
C SER A 323 -14.53 -14.09 16.28
N ASP A 324 -14.44 -15.31 16.80
CA ASP A 324 -13.22 -15.86 17.41
C ASP A 324 -12.11 -16.21 16.38
N LYS A 325 -12.32 -15.92 15.09
CA LYS A 325 -11.34 -16.23 14.04
C LYS A 325 -10.11 -15.31 14.11
N PRO A 326 -8.89 -15.86 14.01
CA PRO A 326 -7.68 -15.04 13.95
C PRO A 326 -7.58 -14.27 12.61
N ILE A 327 -6.82 -13.19 12.61
CA ILE A 327 -6.52 -12.39 11.42
C ILE A 327 -5.44 -13.09 10.58
N ASP A 328 -5.60 -13.10 9.26
CA ASP A 328 -4.61 -13.63 8.32
C ASP A 328 -3.54 -12.57 7.98
N PHE A 329 -2.63 -12.30 8.92
CA PHE A 329 -1.55 -11.31 8.70
C PHE A 329 -0.64 -11.64 7.51
N GLU A 330 -0.56 -12.90 7.10
CA GLU A 330 0.17 -13.29 5.88
C GLU A 330 -0.51 -12.73 4.63
N ASP A 331 -1.84 -12.76 4.56
CA ASP A 331 -2.57 -12.16 3.43
C ASP A 331 -2.51 -10.62 3.49
N VAL A 332 -2.59 -10.03 4.68
CA VAL A 332 -2.37 -8.58 4.87
C VAL A 332 -1.01 -8.15 4.31
N ASP A 333 0.05 -8.87 4.66
CA ASP A 333 1.40 -8.60 4.15
C ASP A 333 1.48 -8.78 2.63
N MET A 334 0.79 -9.77 2.07
CA MET A 334 0.71 -9.96 0.63
C MET A 334 -0.04 -8.83 -0.08
N CYS A 335 -1.11 -8.31 0.50
CA CYS A 335 -1.84 -7.15 -0.01
C CYS A 335 -1.00 -5.88 0.02
N LEU A 336 -0.31 -5.60 1.14
CA LEU A 336 0.61 -4.46 1.24
C LEU A 336 1.73 -4.54 0.20
N LEU A 337 2.31 -5.72 0.03
CA LEU A 337 3.34 -5.94 -0.98
C LEU A 337 2.79 -5.79 -2.41
N ALA A 338 1.57 -6.29 -2.67
CA ALA A 338 0.89 -6.16 -3.97
C ALA A 338 0.58 -4.70 -4.34
N ASP A 339 0.34 -3.84 -3.34
CA ASP A 339 0.09 -2.42 -3.51
C ASP A 339 1.36 -1.62 -3.77
N MET A 340 2.51 -2.08 -3.29
CA MET A 340 3.80 -1.44 -3.54
C MET A 340 4.36 -1.75 -4.94
N PHE A 341 4.04 -2.91 -5.52
CA PHE A 341 4.65 -3.38 -6.77
C PHE A 341 3.66 -3.54 -7.92
N ASP A 342 3.98 -2.90 -9.04
CA ASP A 342 3.27 -3.02 -10.30
C ASP A 342 3.69 -4.33 -10.97
N SER A 343 2.77 -5.29 -11.12
CA SER A 343 3.02 -6.41 -12.02
C SER A 343 1.72 -7.02 -12.51
N ASP A 344 1.43 -6.76 -13.78
CA ASP A 344 0.84 -7.74 -14.70
C ASP A 344 1.83 -7.95 -15.84
N ALA A 345 2.59 -9.04 -15.76
CA ALA A 345 3.16 -9.70 -16.92
C ALA A 345 2.64 -11.14 -16.97
N ALA A 346 1.32 -11.33 -16.82
CA ALA A 346 0.58 -12.54 -17.19
C ALA A 346 -0.92 -12.29 -17.03
N GLY A 347 -1.66 -12.20 -18.14
CA GLY A 347 -3.13 -12.08 -18.09
C GLY A 347 -3.82 -11.75 -19.41
N ASN A 348 -3.11 -11.23 -20.41
CA ASN A 348 -3.66 -11.14 -21.76
C ASN A 348 -3.42 -12.46 -22.52
N GLY A 349 -4.49 -13.21 -22.75
CA GLY A 349 -4.59 -14.17 -23.84
C GLY A 349 -4.47 -15.64 -23.47
N GLN A 350 -5.55 -16.23 -22.94
CA GLN A 350 -6.03 -17.52 -23.45
C GLN A 350 -7.52 -17.65 -23.14
N GLN A 351 -8.31 -17.02 -24.00
CA GLN A 351 -9.68 -17.44 -24.23
C GLN A 351 -9.58 -18.87 -24.76
N LEU A 352 -9.95 -19.84 -23.93
CA LEU A 352 -10.11 -21.22 -24.34
C LEU A 352 -11.16 -21.26 -25.46
N THR A 353 -10.69 -21.24 -26.70
CA THR A 353 -11.44 -21.77 -27.83
C THR A 353 -11.58 -23.28 -27.57
N VAL A 354 -12.69 -23.66 -26.96
CA VAL A 354 -13.17 -25.04 -26.97
C VAL A 354 -13.54 -25.33 -28.42
N ASP A 355 -12.60 -25.93 -29.14
CA ASP A 355 -12.82 -26.44 -30.48
C ASP A 355 -13.71 -27.69 -30.34
N GLY A 356 -15.01 -27.48 -30.51
CA GLY A 356 -16.01 -28.54 -30.59
C GLY A 356 -15.89 -29.26 -31.91
N GLY A 357 -15.02 -30.26 -31.97
CA GLY A 357 -14.99 -31.24 -33.06
C GLY A 357 -16.24 -32.11 -33.00
N ALA A 358 -17.28 -31.72 -33.74
CA ALA A 358 -18.38 -32.60 -34.10
C ALA A 358 -17.89 -33.60 -35.15
N SER A 359 -17.70 -34.85 -34.74
CA SER A 359 -17.67 -36.00 -35.63
C SER A 359 -19.09 -36.48 -35.84
N ASP A 360 -19.68 -36.17 -36.99
CA ASP A 360 -20.74 -36.98 -37.58
C ASP A 360 -20.78 -36.76 -39.11
N VAL A 361 -20.84 -37.89 -39.81
CA VAL A 361 -20.92 -38.16 -41.27
C VAL A 361 -19.59 -38.32 -42.01
#